data_AF-D3VNX8-F1
#
_entry.id   AF-D3VNX8-F1
#
_cell.length_a   1.000
_cell.length_b   1.000
_cell.length_c   1.000
_cell.angle_alpha   90.00
_cell.angle_beta   90.00
_cell.angle_gamma   90.00
#
_symmetry.space_group_name_H-M   'P 1'
#
loop_
_entity.id
_entity.type
_entity.pdbx_description
1 polymer ?
#
loop_
_entity_poly.entity_id
_entity_poly.type
_entity_poly.pdbx_seq_one_letter_code
_entity_poly.pdbx_strand_id
1 'polypeptide(L)'
;IRAAHIAHLRATSPFDGGMPPTPPTVLRERLLAQQQARVNELRKAKYEGILDGNPAITVVQGEARFKDDKTLVLRVNEGGERIVAFDRCLVATGASPAVPPIPGLKE
;
A
#
# COMPACT_ATOMS: atom_id res chain seq x y z
N ILE A 1 -10.02 11.29 1.09
CA ILE A 1 -9.21 11.44 -0.15
C ILE A 1 -9.02 12.93 -0.45
N ARG A 2 -7.79 13.42 -0.60
CA ARG A 2 -7.53 14.87 -0.77
C ARG A 2 -8.17 15.47 -2.03
N ALA A 3 -8.14 14.76 -3.16
CA ALA A 3 -8.74 15.23 -4.42
C ALA A 3 -10.26 15.48 -4.29
N ALA A 4 -10.97 14.59 -3.60
CA ALA A 4 -12.41 14.77 -3.34
C ALA A 4 -12.69 16.01 -2.48
N HIS A 5 -11.86 16.26 -1.47
CA HIS A 5 -11.96 17.48 -0.65
C HIS A 5 -11.75 18.75 -1.49
N ILE A 6 -10.76 18.77 -2.39
CA ILE A 6 -10.55 19.92 -3.29
C ILE A 6 -11.71 20.11 -4.28
N ALA A 7 -12.27 19.02 -4.83
CA ALA A 7 -13.43 19.11 -5.70
C ALA A 7 -14.64 19.70 -4.97
N HIS A 8 -14.88 19.28 -3.73
CA HIS A 8 -15.93 19.83 -2.87
C HIS A 8 -15.72 21.33 -2.58
N LEU A 9 -14.51 21.73 -2.18
CA LEU A 9 -14.20 23.15 -1.89
C LEU A 9 -14.32 24.08 -3.11
N ARG A 10 -14.12 23.56 -4.33
CA ARG A 10 -14.31 24.33 -5.57
C ARG A 10 -15.79 24.46 -5.97
N ALA A 11 -16.58 23.45 -5.63
CA ALA A 11 -18.01 23.43 -5.89
C ALA A 11 -18.81 24.23 -4.86
N THR A 12 -18.31 24.35 -3.63
CA THR A 12 -18.93 25.09 -2.53
C THR A 12 -17.89 25.53 -1.53
N SER A 13 -17.92 26.79 -1.10
CA SER A 13 -17.01 27.30 -0.08
C SER A 13 -17.66 28.36 0.82
N PRO A 14 -17.10 28.62 2.02
CA PRO A 14 -17.54 29.75 2.86
C PRO A 14 -17.33 31.14 2.24
N PHE A 15 -16.60 31.23 1.12
CA PHE A 15 -16.24 32.50 0.47
C PHE A 15 -17.02 32.75 -0.83
N ASP A 16 -18.08 31.99 -1.09
CA ASP A 16 -18.83 32.03 -2.36
C ASP A 16 -19.41 33.41 -2.69
N GLY A 17 -19.65 34.26 -1.67
CA GLY A 17 -20.06 35.65 -1.85
C GLY A 17 -19.00 36.56 -2.48
N GLY A 18 -17.71 36.24 -2.34
CA GLY A 18 -16.59 36.96 -2.96
C GLY A 18 -15.85 36.16 -4.04
N MET A 19 -16.06 34.85 -4.09
CA MET A 19 -15.46 33.92 -5.06
C MET A 19 -16.49 32.87 -5.47
N PRO A 20 -17.33 33.16 -6.49
CA PRO A 20 -18.41 32.27 -6.88
C PRO A 20 -17.93 30.84 -7.20
N PRO A 21 -18.65 29.80 -6.77
CA PRO A 21 -18.23 28.42 -6.97
C PRO A 21 -18.23 28.03 -8.45
N THR A 22 -17.33 27.12 -8.81
CA THR A 22 -17.29 26.53 -10.15
C THR A 22 -17.13 25.01 -10.02
N PRO A 23 -18.19 24.23 -10.33
CA PRO A 23 -18.10 22.78 -10.33
C PRO A 23 -16.97 22.29 -11.24
N PRO A 24 -15.95 21.60 -10.72
CA PRO A 24 -14.81 21.20 -11.53
C PRO A 24 -15.12 19.92 -12.32
N THR A 25 -14.65 19.86 -13.56
CA THR A 25 -14.56 18.59 -14.29
C THR A 25 -13.50 17.70 -13.63
N VAL A 26 -13.91 16.52 -13.17
CA VAL A 26 -13.01 15.55 -12.50
C VAL A 26 -12.44 14.56 -13.51
N LEU A 27 -11.15 14.70 -13.82
CA LEU A 27 -10.42 13.77 -14.69
C LEU A 27 -9.80 12.65 -13.86
N ARG A 28 -10.57 11.58 -13.59
CA ARG A 28 -10.17 10.49 -12.68
C ARG A 28 -8.84 9.84 -13.05
N GLU A 29 -8.59 9.62 -14.34
CA GLU A 29 -7.36 9.00 -14.84
C GLU A 29 -6.12 9.82 -14.48
N ARG A 30 -6.18 11.15 -14.66
CA ARG A 30 -5.06 12.04 -14.30
C ARG A 30 -4.81 12.07 -12.80
N LEU A 31 -5.88 12.08 -11.99
CA LEU A 31 -5.76 12.00 -10.53
C LEU A 31 -5.18 10.65 -10.09
N LEU A 32 -5.54 9.55 -10.76
CA LEU A 32 -4.96 8.23 -10.49
C LEU A 32 -3.47 8.21 -10.80
N ALA A 33 -3.08 8.70 -11.98
CA ALA A 33 -1.68 8.76 -12.40
C ALA A 33 -0.84 9.59 -11.42
N GLN A 34 -1.35 10.76 -11.01
CA GLN A 34 -0.68 11.61 -10.03
C GLN A 34 -0.50 10.89 -8.67
N GLN A 35 -1.57 10.25 -8.17
CA GLN A 35 -1.50 9.50 -6.92
C GLN A 35 -0.50 8.35 -7.01
N GLN A 36 -0.56 7.57 -8.10
CA GLN A 36 0.30 6.39 -8.27
C GLN A 36 1.77 6.79 -8.40
N ALA A 37 2.07 7.88 -9.11
CA ALA A 37 3.43 8.41 -9.22
C ALA A 37 4.00 8.75 -7.83
N ARG A 38 3.22 9.43 -6.98
CA ARG A 38 3.65 9.77 -5.61
C ARG A 38 3.86 8.53 -4.73
N VAL A 39 2.97 7.54 -4.86
CA VAL A 39 3.11 6.25 -4.16
C VAL A 39 4.40 5.55 -4.56
N ASN A 40 4.68 5.47 -5.86
CA ASN A 40 5.88 4.80 -6.38
C ASN A 40 7.16 5.53 -5.97
N GLU A 41 7.18 6.86 -6.05
CA GLU A 41 8.32 7.68 -5.64
C GLU A 41 8.67 7.45 -4.17
N LEU A 42 7.66 7.48 -3.29
CA LEU A 42 7.85 7.26 -1.85
C LEU A 42 8.27 5.82 -1.53
N ARG A 43 7.66 4.82 -2.18
CA ARG A 43 8.04 3.41 -2.01
C ARG A 43 9.52 3.21 -2.33
N LYS A 44 9.96 3.73 -3.47
CA LYS A 44 11.36 3.61 -3.90
C LYS A 44 12.32 4.31 -2.94
N ALA A 45 12.02 5.57 -2.61
CA ALA A 45 12.92 6.40 -1.82
C ALA A 45 13.00 5.99 -0.34
N LYS A 46 11.92 5.41 0.23
CA LYS A 46 11.81 5.17 1.68
C LYS A 46 11.77 3.71 2.08
N TYR A 47 11.69 2.78 1.12
CA TYR A 47 11.70 1.36 1.39
C TYR A 47 12.73 0.64 0.53
N GLU A 48 12.48 0.53 -0.78
CA GLU A 48 13.33 -0.26 -1.69
C GLU A 48 14.78 0.20 -1.64
N GLY A 49 15.05 1.49 -1.84
CA GLY A 49 16.41 2.02 -1.83
C GLY A 49 17.13 1.93 -0.47
N ILE A 50 16.39 1.89 0.65
CA ILE A 50 16.99 1.73 1.98
C ILE A 50 17.36 0.26 2.23
N LEU A 51 16.51 -0.68 1.80
CA LEU A 51 16.74 -2.11 1.93
C LEU A 51 17.90 -2.54 1.02
N ASP A 52 17.85 -2.16 -0.26
CA ASP A 52 18.88 -2.51 -1.25
C ASP A 52 20.25 -1.90 -0.93
N GLY A 53 20.26 -0.73 -0.28
CA GLY A 53 21.48 -0.02 0.10
C GLY A 53 22.18 -0.57 1.35
N ASN A 54 21.64 -1.58 2.02
CA ASN A 54 22.19 -2.11 3.27
C ASN A 54 22.62 -3.59 3.14
N PRO A 55 23.93 -3.89 3.09
CA PRO A 55 24.42 -5.26 2.90
C PRO A 55 24.12 -6.21 4.07
N ALA A 56 23.72 -5.69 5.24
CA ALA A 56 23.32 -6.52 6.38
C ALA A 56 21.86 -7.01 6.27
N ILE A 57 21.10 -6.57 5.27
CA ILE A 57 19.69 -6.93 5.09
C ILE A 57 19.55 -7.79 3.84
N THR A 58 18.90 -8.95 3.98
CA THR A 58 18.50 -9.79 2.85
C THR A 58 16.99 -9.76 2.70
N VAL A 59 16.50 -9.28 1.56
CA VAL A 59 15.08 -9.31 1.20
C VAL A 59 14.78 -10.59 0.42
N VAL A 60 13.73 -11.31 0.82
CA VAL A 60 13.23 -12.47 0.08
C VAL A 60 11.78 -12.21 -0.30
N GLN A 61 11.49 -12.23 -1.60
CA GLN A 61 10.14 -12.05 -2.12
C GLN A 61 9.39 -13.38 -2.07
N GLY A 62 8.50 -13.54 -1.11
CA GLY A 62 7.76 -14.78 -0.89
C GLY A 62 6.80 -14.72 0.29
N GLU A 63 6.12 -15.83 0.52
CA GLU A 63 5.23 -16.03 1.67
C GLU A 63 5.91 -16.92 2.71
N ALA A 64 6.01 -16.44 3.95
CA ALA A 64 6.66 -17.15 5.04
C ALA A 64 5.62 -17.78 5.99
N ARG A 65 5.90 -19.00 6.44
CA ARG A 65 5.16 -19.67 7.53
C ARG A 65 6.14 -20.25 8.53
N PHE A 66 5.78 -20.30 9.81
CA PHE A 66 6.60 -21.00 10.81
C PHE A 66 6.60 -22.49 10.52
N LYS A 67 7.80 -23.08 10.54
CA LYS A 67 7.96 -24.53 10.63
C LYS A 67 7.99 -24.96 12.10
N ASP A 68 8.71 -24.20 12.91
CA ASP A 68 8.88 -24.35 14.36
C ASP A 68 9.23 -22.98 14.99
N ASP A 69 9.61 -22.95 16.27
CA ASP A 69 9.89 -21.73 17.03
C ASP A 69 11.20 -21.01 16.63
N LYS A 70 12.02 -21.62 15.76
CA LYS A 70 13.32 -21.09 15.32
C LYS A 70 13.52 -21.10 13.80
N THR A 71 12.54 -21.57 13.03
CA THR A 71 12.66 -21.65 11.58
C THR A 71 11.37 -21.32 10.83
N LEU A 72 11.53 -20.67 9.69
CA LEU A 72 10.47 -20.39 8.72
C LEU A 72 10.66 -21.27 7.48
N VAL A 73 9.55 -21.68 6.86
CA VAL A 73 9.50 -22.08 5.46
C VAL A 73 9.00 -20.91 4.63
N LEU A 74 9.77 -20.49 3.64
CA LEU A 74 9.42 -19.44 2.69
C LEU A 74 9.08 -20.08 1.35
N ARG A 75 7.88 -19.86 0.85
CA ARG A 75 7.52 -20.13 -0.53
C ARG A 75 7.94 -18.92 -1.37
N VAL A 76 8.95 -19.09 -2.21
CA VAL A 76 9.52 -17.98 -3.00
C VAL A 76 8.61 -17.71 -4.20
N ASN A 77 8.41 -16.44 -4.56
CA ASN A 77 7.53 -16.04 -5.65
C ASN A 77 7.97 -16.62 -7.02
N GLU A 78 9.28 -16.75 -7.24
CA GLU A 78 9.88 -17.37 -8.43
C GLU A 78 9.73 -18.90 -8.45
N GLY A 79 9.16 -19.48 -7.39
CA GLY A 79 8.98 -20.92 -7.22
C GLY A 79 9.95 -21.52 -6.19
N GLY A 80 9.58 -22.69 -5.67
CA GLY A 80 10.37 -23.43 -4.68
C GLY A 80 10.14 -22.98 -3.23
N GLU A 81 10.83 -23.68 -2.32
CA GLU A 81 10.82 -23.39 -0.89
C GLU A 81 12.23 -23.14 -0.36
N ARG A 82 12.35 -22.23 0.61
CA ARG A 82 13.59 -21.92 1.33
C ARG A 82 13.35 -22.01 2.82
N ILE A 83 14.27 -22.63 3.55
CA ILE A 83 14.26 -22.61 5.02
C ILE A 83 15.09 -21.43 5.51
N VAL A 84 14.56 -20.68 6.48
CA VAL A 84 15.26 -19.57 7.13
C VAL A 84 15.27 -19.82 8.64
N ALA A 85 16.46 -20.07 9.19
CA ALA A 85 16.68 -20.15 10.63
C ALA A 85 16.87 -18.73 11.22
N PHE A 86 16.44 -18.53 12.46
CA PHE A 86 16.59 -17.26 13.16
C PHE A 86 16.80 -17.45 14.67
N ASP A 87 17.51 -16.52 15.30
CA ASP A 87 17.58 -16.45 16.76
C ASP A 87 16.32 -15.84 17.36
N ARG A 88 15.80 -14.80 16.70
CA ARG A 88 14.58 -14.06 17.05
C ARG A 88 13.80 -13.71 15.78
N CYS A 89 12.48 -13.68 15.87
CA CYS A 89 11.58 -13.33 14.77
C CYS A 89 10.65 -12.20 15.20
N LEU A 90 10.46 -11.22 14.31
CA LEU A 90 9.42 -10.20 14.43
C LEU A 90 8.35 -10.48 13.38
N VAL A 91 7.11 -10.70 13.83
CA VAL A 91 5.95 -10.84 12.94
C VAL A 91 5.28 -9.48 12.76
N ALA A 92 5.40 -8.92 11.56
CA ALA A 92 4.85 -7.61 11.19
C ALA A 92 3.99 -7.69 9.91
N THR A 93 3.12 -8.70 9.82
CA THR A 93 2.33 -9.03 8.61
C THR A 93 1.11 -8.14 8.35
N GLY A 94 0.82 -7.18 9.24
CA GLY A 94 -0.28 -6.23 9.07
C GLY A 94 -1.66 -6.88 9.19
N ALA A 95 -2.62 -6.40 8.39
CA ALA A 95 -4.00 -6.87 8.36
C ALA A 95 -4.60 -6.72 6.96
N SER A 96 -5.70 -7.42 6.71
CA SER A 96 -6.49 -7.33 5.48
C SER A 96 -7.91 -6.83 5.79
N PRO A 97 -8.59 -6.15 4.85
CA PRO A 97 -9.97 -5.72 5.03
C PRO A 97 -10.89 -6.90 5.39
N ALA A 98 -11.74 -6.72 6.39
CA ALA A 98 -12.78 -7.69 6.71
C ALA A 98 -13.86 -7.68 5.61
N VAL A 99 -14.25 -8.87 5.14
CA VAL A 99 -15.34 -9.02 4.17
C VAL A 99 -16.56 -9.56 4.90
N PRO A 100 -17.63 -8.76 5.09
CA PRO A 100 -18.82 -9.22 5.79
C PRO A 100 -19.55 -10.31 4.97
N PRO A 101 -20.23 -11.26 5.63
CA PRO A 101 -20.94 -12.34 4.94
C PRO A 101 -22.31 -11.86 4.40
N ILE A 102 -22.30 -10.81 3.56
CA ILE A 102 -23.50 -10.30 2.90
C ILE A 102 -23.77 -11.19 1.68
N PRO A 103 -24.98 -11.78 1.54
CA PRO A 103 -25.35 -12.55 0.36
C PRO A 103 -25.09 -11.76 -0.94
N GLY A 104 -24.41 -12.36 -1.91
CA GLY A 104 -24.04 -11.74 -3.19
C GLY A 104 -22.79 -10.84 -3.18
N LEU A 105 -22.06 -10.71 -2.05
CA LEU A 105 -20.82 -9.92 -1.99
C LEU A 105 -19.55 -10.74 -2.34
N LYS A 106 -19.54 -12.03 -2.01
CA LYS A 106 -18.39 -12.93 -2.27
C LYS A 106 -18.44 -13.62 -3.63
N GLU A 107 -19.64 -13.74 -4.18
CA GLU A 107 -19.90 -14.39 -5.48
C GLU A 107 -19.66 -13.42 -6.63
#